data_AF-A0A351PS36-F1
#
_entry.id   AF-A0A351PS36-F1
#
_cell.length_a   1.000
_cell.length_b   1.000
_cell.length_c   1.000
_cell.angle_alpha   90.00
_cell.angle_beta   90.00
_cell.angle_gamma   90.00
#
_symmetry.space_group_name_H-M   'P 1'
#
loop_
_entity.id
_entity.type
_entity.pdbx_description
1 polymer ?
#
loop_
_entity_poly.entity_id
_entity_poly.type
_entity_poly.pdbx_seq_one_letter_code
_entity_poly.pdbx_strand_id
1 'polypeptide(L)' 'LSHGIGYKYAHDYENHYVKQQYLPDELCGTTFYEMGDLGYEAKMKEYLKKIKDGN' A
#
# COMPACT_ATOMS: atom_id res chain seq x y z
N LEU A 1 15.77 19.21 -12.33
CA LEU A 1 14.40 18.99 -11.84
C LEU A 1 14.00 17.55 -12.12
N SER A 2 14.44 16.58 -11.32
CA SER A 2 14.04 15.17 -11.50
C SER A 2 13.02 14.77 -10.44
N HIS A 3 11.83 15.36 -10.51
CA HIS A 3 10.67 14.87 -9.76
C HIS A 3 10.04 13.74 -10.58
N GLY A 4 10.25 12.47 -10.19
CA GLY A 4 9.50 11.34 -10.75
C GLY A 4 10.29 10.24 -11.45
N ILE A 5 11.63 10.25 -11.42
CA ILE A 5 12.42 9.12 -11.95
C ILE A 5 12.22 7.91 -11.02
N GLY A 6 11.42 6.94 -11.47
CA GLY A 6 11.14 5.70 -10.73
C GLY A 6 9.73 5.57 -10.15
N TYR A 7 8.81 6.52 -10.43
CA TYR A 7 7.40 6.35 -10.07
C TYR A 7 6.80 5.16 -10.83
N LYS A 8 6.37 4.15 -10.08
CA LYS A 8 5.70 2.98 -10.63
C LYS A 8 4.20 3.27 -10.73
N TYR A 9 3.68 3.28 -11.95
CA TYR A 9 2.25 3.48 -12.17
C TYR A 9 1.48 2.26 -11.67
N ALA A 10 0.78 2.39 -10.54
CA ALA A 10 0.16 1.26 -9.85
C ALA A 10 -0.84 0.48 -10.72
N HIS A 11 -1.50 1.11 -11.69
CA HIS A 11 -2.45 0.43 -12.58
C HIS A 11 -1.81 -0.50 -13.60
N ASP A 12 -0.49 -0.45 -13.80
CA ASP A 12 0.25 -1.35 -14.70
C ASP A 12 0.65 -2.66 -14.01
N TYR A 13 0.57 -2.72 -12.67
CA TYR A 13 0.98 -3.88 -11.88
C TYR A 13 -0.20 -4.80 -11.56
N GLU A 14 0.10 -6.08 -11.38
CA GLU A 14 -0.89 -7.09 -10.99
C GLU A 14 -1.62 -6.66 -9.72
N ASN A 15 -2.95 -6.82 -9.68
CA ASN A 15 -3.84 -6.32 -8.62
C ASN A 15 -3.88 -4.78 -8.45
N HIS A 16 -3.42 -4.02 -9.46
CA HIS A 16 -3.35 -2.55 -9.42
C HIS A 16 -2.56 -2.01 -8.21
N TYR A 17 -1.61 -2.81 -7.72
CA TYR A 17 -0.85 -2.51 -6.52
C TYR A 17 0.64 -2.68 -6.78
N VAL A 18 1.42 -1.70 -6.34
CA VAL A 18 2.87 -1.75 -6.43
C VAL A 18 3.47 -1.38 -5.08
N LYS A 19 4.42 -2.21 -4.61
CA LYS A 19 5.22 -1.90 -3.43
C LYS A 19 6.18 -0.77 -3.80
N GLN A 20 5.82 0.44 -3.39
CA GLN A 20 6.64 1.65 -3.52
C GLN A 20 6.75 2.34 -2.16
N GLN A 21 7.89 2.99 -1.91
CA GLN A 21 8.05 3.86 -0.75
C GLN A 21 7.20 5.12 -0.95
N TYR A 22 6.12 5.26 -0.19
CA TYR A 22 5.23 6.42 -0.26
C TYR A 22 5.49 7.44 0.85
N LEU A 23 5.98 6.98 2.00
CA LEU A 23 6.31 7.82 3.14
C LEU A 23 7.77 8.29 3.04
N PRO A 24 8.14 9.42 3.66
CA PRO A 24 9.54 9.77 3.82
C PRO A 24 10.28 8.68 4.62
N ASP A 25 11.61 8.63 4.45
CA ASP A 25 12.46 7.59 5.07
C ASP A 25 12.27 7.51 6.60
N GLU A 26 12.12 8.67 7.25
CA GLU A 26 11.87 8.81 8.69
C GLU A 26 10.55 8.19 9.18
N LEU A 27 9.59 7.99 8.27
CA LEU A 27 8.28 7.39 8.56
C LEU A 27 8.09 6.06 7.85
N CYS A 28 9.15 5.52 7.24
CA CYS A 28 9.12 4.24 6.57
C CYS A 28 8.85 3.12 7.59
N GLY A 29 7.74 2.41 7.42
CA GLY A 29 7.30 1.34 8.33
C GLY A 29 6.33 1.81 9.43
N THR A 30 6.04 3.11 9.53
CA THR A 30 5.04 3.61 10.48
C THR A 30 3.63 3.27 9.99
N THR A 31 2.85 2.61 10.84
CA THR A 31 1.43 2.37 10.59
C THR A 31 0.61 3.50 11.21
N PHE A 32 -0.02 4.33 10.37
CA PHE A 32 -0.83 5.47 10.83
C PHE A 32 -2.28 5.11 11.14
N TYR A 33 -2.75 4.00 10.60
CA TYR A 33 -4.14 3.58 10.72
C TYR A 33 -4.21 2.07 10.93
N GLU A 34 -4.77 1.69 12.08
CA GLU A 34 -5.08 0.31 12.41
C GLU A 34 -6.55 0.06 12.11
N MET A 35 -6.81 -0.80 11.12
CA MET A 35 -8.16 -1.22 10.78
C MET A 35 -8.75 -2.07 11.91
N GLY A 36 -9.93 -1.68 12.37
CA GLY A 36 -10.73 -2.48 13.28
C GLY A 36 -11.23 -3.78 12.65
N ASP A 37 -11.77 -4.66 13.50
CA ASP A 37 -12.30 -5.97 13.09
C ASP A 37 -13.83 -5.97 12.90
N LEU A 38 -14.46 -4.79 12.86
CA LEU A 38 -15.92 -4.66 12.79
C LEU A 38 -16.42 -4.40 11.35
N GLY A 39 -17.25 -5.31 10.86
CA GLY A 39 -18.02 -5.13 9.64
C GLY A 39 -17.17 -4.97 8.36
N TYR A 40 -17.22 -3.78 7.76
CA TYR A 40 -16.55 -3.51 6.48
C TYR A 40 -15.02 -3.37 6.63
N GLU A 41 -14.54 -2.91 7.79
CA GLU A 41 -13.11 -2.77 8.05
C GLU A 41 -12.38 -4.12 8.04
N ALA A 42 -13.01 -5.19 8.56
CA ALA A 42 -12.47 -6.54 8.50
C ALA A 42 -12.28 -7.03 7.05
N LYS A 43 -13.27 -6.79 6.17
CA LYS A 43 -13.16 -7.13 4.74
C LYS A 43 -12.07 -6.31 4.05
N MET A 44 -11.95 -5.02 4.37
CA MET A 44 -10.87 -4.19 3.84
C MET A 44 -9.50 -4.65 4.32
N LYS A 45 -9.37 -5.07 5.59
CA LYS A 45 -8.14 -5.62 6.17
C LYS A 45 -7.70 -6.89 5.45
N GLU A 46 -8.64 -7.81 5.16
CA GLU A 46 -8.35 -9.00 4.36
C GLU A 46 -7.95 -8.67 2.92
N TYR A 47 -8.65 -7.73 2.26
CA TYR A 47 -8.30 -7.27 0.92
C TYR A 47 -6.91 -6.61 0.88
N LEU A 48 -6.62 -5.72 1.83
CA LEU A 48 -5.31 -5.08 2.00
C LEU A 48 -4.21 -6.09 2.26
N LYS A 49 -4.50 -7.13 3.04
CA LYS A 49 -3.57 -8.24 3.26
C LYS A 49 -3.29 -8.96 1.94
N LYS A 50 -4.32 -9.30 1.15
CA LYS A 50 -4.15 -9.96 -0.16
C LYS A 50 -3.30 -9.14 -1.14
N ILE A 51 -3.57 -7.85 -1.29
CA ILE A 51 -2.80 -7.00 -2.22
C ILE A 51 -1.38 -6.71 -1.73
N LYS A 52 -1.15 -6.62 -0.40
CA LYS A 52 0.19 -6.43 0.16
C LYS A 52 1.02 -7.71 0.15
N ASP A 53 0.40 -8.86 0.39
CA ASP A 53 1.09 -10.14 0.49
C ASP A 53 1.52 -10.63 -0.90
N GLY A 54 0.70 -10.39 -1.94
CA GLY A 54 1.11 -10.38 -3.35
C GLY A 54 2.16 -11.43 -3.72
N ASN A 55 1.91 -12.68 -3.33
CA ASN A 55 2.67 -13.87 -3.69
C ASN A 55 1.74 -14.92 -4.30
#